data_AF-C5FD29-F1
#
_entry.id   AF-C5FD29-F1
#
_cell.length_a   1.000
_cell.length_b   1.000
_cell.length_c   1.000
_cell.angle_alpha   90.00
_cell.angle_beta   90.00
_cell.angle_gamma   90.00
#
_symmetry.space_group_name_H-M   'P 1'
#
loop_
_entity.id
_entity.type
_entity.pdbx_description
1 polymer ?
#
loop_
_entity_poly.entity_id
_entity_poly.type
_entity_poly.pdbx_seq_one_letter_code
_entity_poly.pdbx_strand_id
1 'polypeptide(L)'
;MAELMNALELVPFPFIFALYGCYILEEYVLELKSLPEELHLLCPRKNDDDMEQYSKYIDNENKNNELDVKPSVEVLERISEAAVRREKFLSCIQLLAFSGEEVEVHQQWIWRRLEGTLERCDICIKEYYKGKIWLIGTLGESYDESEVEKFSKMLDDWDISRVGRNLDKAASMLRSVPPERRKLSVLDRAAMLSIFEALSSTPVLGNENVLREHFDEPFKLVQSLRTLKITEYVPAATRFLFDQVQHRNHWAVFTWSRLGRAPTTSEFDWAIKEPLLAALRRASSPPFDADFVDTLWRGITIIIERLNKDQITHNLRGLELDPCRLSVDHLAIQSPALRSVINTIHALLEKSPGDFWDAMQTISPQAIIEQIFYNPQYEKFLIATDNDEPLAQSPLRDMLSWIDPFITSLKNTHQPQACRFLVHQLLNRLQEPRFPTIVKYHCFRSGLTVLYRTLRSFTDNEDTRGSVATIVLSE
;
A
#
# COMPACT_ATOMS: atom_id res chain seq x y z
N MET A 1 -24.16 -23.44 -5.66
CA MET A 1 -25.39 -22.64 -5.49
C MET A 1 -26.37 -23.30 -4.51
N ALA A 2 -26.83 -24.54 -4.74
CA ALA A 2 -27.76 -25.20 -3.80
C ALA A 2 -27.20 -25.40 -2.37
N GLU A 3 -25.90 -25.71 -2.22
CA GLU A 3 -25.26 -25.85 -0.90
C GLU A 3 -24.95 -24.50 -0.21
N LEU A 4 -24.82 -23.42 -1.00
CA LEU A 4 -24.63 -22.04 -0.47
C LEU A 4 -25.98 -21.43 -0.05
N MET A 5 -27.08 -21.82 -0.72
CA MET A 5 -28.43 -21.43 -0.33
C MET A 5 -28.89 -22.13 0.96
N ASN A 6 -28.46 -23.37 1.22
CA ASN A 6 -28.79 -24.08 2.47
C ASN A 6 -28.04 -23.56 3.72
N ALA A 7 -26.98 -22.78 3.56
CA ALA A 7 -26.23 -22.20 4.69
C ALA A 7 -26.78 -20.82 5.15
N LEU A 8 -27.83 -20.30 4.48
CA LEU A 8 -28.38 -18.96 4.69
C LEU A 8 -29.68 -18.92 5.52
N GLU A 9 -29.99 -19.98 6.29
CA GLU A 9 -31.17 -19.96 7.17
C GLU A 9 -31.00 -18.98 8.36
N LEU A 10 -31.60 -17.80 8.19
CA LEU A 10 -32.42 -17.04 9.15
C LEU A 10 -31.73 -16.36 10.35
N VAL A 11 -31.60 -15.04 10.24
CA VAL A 11 -31.82 -14.11 11.36
C VAL A 11 -32.80 -13.02 10.89
N PRO A 12 -33.92 -12.77 11.60
CA PRO A 12 -34.89 -11.76 11.18
C PRO A 12 -34.38 -10.34 11.48
N PHE A 13 -34.24 -9.52 10.43
CA PHE A 13 -33.97 -8.08 10.53
C PHE A 13 -35.22 -7.29 10.94
N PRO A 14 -35.13 -6.17 11.67
CA PRO A 14 -36.30 -5.44 12.14
C PRO A 14 -37.03 -4.78 10.97
N PHE A 15 -38.26 -5.25 10.76
CA PHE A 15 -39.25 -4.66 9.88
C PHE A 15 -39.71 -3.29 10.42
N ILE A 16 -40.12 -2.41 9.49
CA ILE A 16 -40.78 -1.10 9.69
C ILE A 16 -39.83 0.12 9.68
N PHE A 17 -39.00 0.24 8.64
CA PHE A 17 -38.76 1.49 7.89
C PHE A 17 -38.40 1.24 6.40
N ALA A 18 -38.52 -0.01 5.93
CA ALA A 18 -37.90 -0.53 4.70
C ALA A 18 -38.74 -0.46 3.41
N LEU A 19 -40.04 -0.14 3.46
CA LEU A 19 -40.89 -0.26 2.26
C LEU A 19 -40.50 0.72 1.15
N TYR A 20 -40.27 2.00 1.46
CA TYR A 20 -39.90 3.00 0.44
C TYR A 20 -38.51 2.77 -0.17
N GLY A 21 -37.55 2.30 0.64
CA GLY A 21 -36.22 1.93 0.16
C GLY A 21 -36.25 0.71 -0.77
N CYS A 22 -37.03 -0.33 -0.42
CA CYS A 22 -37.15 -1.54 -1.23
C CYS A 22 -37.73 -1.24 -2.62
N TYR A 23 -38.78 -0.42 -2.72
CA TYR A 23 -39.38 -0.05 -4.01
C TYR A 23 -38.39 0.68 -4.96
N ILE A 24 -37.57 1.60 -4.44
CA ILE A 24 -36.57 2.30 -5.25
C ILE A 24 -35.49 1.32 -5.74
N LEU A 25 -35.05 0.42 -4.87
CA LEU A 25 -34.06 -0.59 -5.24
C LEU A 25 -34.59 -1.58 -6.28
N GLU A 26 -35.87 -1.95 -6.21
CA GLU A 26 -36.54 -2.77 -7.21
C GLU A 26 -36.67 -2.06 -8.57
N GLU A 27 -37.02 -0.77 -8.57
CA GLU A 27 -37.06 0.05 -9.79
C GLU A 27 -35.67 0.10 -10.45
N TYR A 28 -34.60 0.29 -9.66
CA TYR A 28 -33.23 0.21 -10.17
C TYR A 28 -32.91 -1.16 -10.75
N VAL A 29 -33.34 -2.26 -10.12
CA VAL A 29 -33.15 -3.60 -10.70
C VAL A 29 -33.88 -3.75 -12.04
N LEU A 30 -35.10 -3.22 -12.17
CA LEU A 30 -35.85 -3.25 -13.43
C LEU A 30 -35.17 -2.43 -14.53
N GLU A 31 -34.69 -1.24 -14.20
CA GLU A 31 -33.89 -0.42 -15.12
C GLU A 31 -32.62 -1.17 -15.57
N LEU A 32 -31.88 -1.75 -14.63
CA LEU A 32 -30.65 -2.49 -14.93
C LEU A 32 -30.91 -3.78 -15.73
N LYS A 33 -32.06 -4.44 -15.51
CA LYS A 33 -32.52 -5.59 -16.31
C LYS A 33 -32.89 -5.21 -17.75
N SER A 34 -33.28 -3.95 -17.99
CA SER A 34 -33.61 -3.45 -19.32
C SER A 34 -32.37 -3.15 -20.18
N LEU A 35 -31.19 -3.06 -19.55
CA LEU A 35 -29.93 -2.81 -20.25
C LEU A 35 -29.49 -4.01 -21.10
N PRO A 36 -28.75 -3.78 -22.21
CA PRO A 36 -28.21 -4.87 -23.02
C PRO A 36 -27.33 -5.82 -22.21
N GLU A 37 -27.44 -7.13 -22.46
CA GLU A 37 -26.70 -8.12 -21.69
C GLU A 37 -25.18 -8.01 -21.89
N GLU A 38 -24.75 -7.59 -23.09
CA GLU A 38 -23.36 -7.36 -23.46
C GLU A 38 -22.74 -6.14 -22.77
N LEU A 39 -23.55 -5.19 -22.30
CA LEU A 39 -23.08 -3.98 -21.64
C LEU A 39 -22.38 -4.32 -20.33
N HIS A 40 -21.17 -3.80 -20.15
CA HIS A 40 -20.42 -4.03 -18.91
C HIS A 40 -21.08 -3.27 -17.77
N LEU A 41 -21.46 -4.01 -16.72
CA LEU A 41 -22.28 -3.47 -15.66
C LEU A 41 -21.56 -2.38 -14.85
N LEU A 42 -20.27 -2.58 -14.54
CA LEU A 42 -19.53 -1.76 -13.59
C LEU A 42 -18.47 -0.86 -14.22
N CYS A 43 -18.26 -0.93 -15.54
CA CYS A 43 -17.25 -0.13 -16.22
C CYS A 43 -17.76 0.49 -17.53
N PRO A 44 -17.05 1.46 -18.12
CA PRO A 44 -17.53 2.19 -19.30
C PRO A 44 -17.59 1.41 -20.62
N ARG A 45 -17.09 0.17 -20.65
CA ARG A 45 -17.07 -0.65 -21.86
C ARG A 45 -18.49 -0.99 -22.32
N LYS A 46 -18.73 -0.83 -23.63
CA LYS A 46 -20.02 -1.17 -24.25
C LYS A 46 -20.24 -2.66 -24.41
N ASN A 47 -19.17 -3.41 -24.62
CA ASN A 47 -19.16 -4.87 -24.77
C ASN A 47 -17.72 -5.39 -24.63
N ASP A 48 -17.51 -6.67 -24.88
CA ASP A 48 -16.20 -7.33 -24.79
C ASP A 48 -15.20 -6.90 -25.88
N ASP A 49 -15.67 -6.31 -26.97
CA ASP A 49 -14.84 -5.80 -28.08
C ASP A 49 -14.45 -4.33 -27.91
N ASP A 50 -14.92 -3.67 -26.85
CA ASP A 50 -14.56 -2.29 -26.52
C ASP A 50 -13.15 -2.22 -25.93
N MET A 51 -12.19 -1.89 -26.79
CA MET A 51 -10.76 -1.82 -26.46
C MET A 51 -10.30 -0.44 -25.98
N GLU A 52 -11.22 0.50 -25.73
CA GLU A 52 -10.89 1.84 -25.23
C GLU A 52 -10.25 1.79 -23.83
N GLN A 53 -9.22 2.61 -23.60
CA GLN A 53 -8.40 2.56 -22.39
C GLN A 53 -8.92 3.52 -21.32
N TYR A 54 -10.15 3.28 -20.85
CA TYR A 54 -10.86 4.13 -19.89
C TYR A 54 -10.07 4.40 -18.59
N SER A 55 -9.24 3.46 -18.13
CA SER A 55 -8.46 3.63 -16.88
C SER A 55 -7.51 4.83 -16.91
N LYS A 56 -7.05 5.26 -18.09
CA LYS A 56 -6.21 6.47 -18.26
C LYS A 56 -6.91 7.77 -17.90
N TYR A 57 -8.24 7.77 -17.96
CA TYR A 57 -9.08 8.95 -17.76
C TYR A 57 -9.71 8.95 -16.36
N ILE A 58 -10.17 7.77 -15.89
CA ILE A 58 -10.80 7.60 -14.58
C ILE A 58 -9.85 7.99 -13.44
N ASP A 59 -8.59 7.54 -13.48
CA ASP A 59 -7.64 7.80 -12.39
C ASP A 59 -7.03 9.22 -12.44
N ASN A 60 -7.37 10.05 -13.44
CA ASN A 60 -6.75 11.35 -13.73
C ASN A 60 -7.65 12.58 -13.51
N GLU A 61 -8.85 12.42 -12.94
CA GLU A 61 -9.80 13.52 -12.73
C GLU A 61 -9.23 14.70 -11.91
N ASN A 62 -8.12 14.50 -11.18
CA ASN A 62 -7.49 15.52 -10.33
C ASN A 62 -6.21 16.16 -10.92
N LYS A 63 -5.86 15.92 -12.19
CA LYS A 63 -4.70 16.59 -12.82
C LYS A 63 -5.12 17.53 -13.95
N ASN A 64 -4.98 18.83 -13.68
CA ASN A 64 -4.76 19.82 -14.74
C ASN A 64 -3.43 19.49 -15.46
N ASN A 65 -3.51 19.01 -16.70
CA ASN A 65 -2.51 19.18 -17.77
C ASN A 65 -1.29 18.24 -17.91
N GLU A 66 -1.42 16.91 -17.75
CA GLU A 66 -0.36 15.97 -18.22
C GLU A 66 -0.90 14.70 -18.89
N LEU A 67 -1.97 14.81 -19.68
CA LEU A 67 -2.30 13.78 -20.66
C LEU A 67 -1.90 14.28 -22.03
N ASP A 68 -1.07 13.53 -22.76
CA ASP A 68 -0.74 13.79 -24.17
C ASP A 68 -2.00 13.85 -25.07
N VAL A 69 -3.10 13.24 -24.61
CA VAL A 69 -4.40 13.21 -25.31
C VAL A 69 -5.53 13.45 -24.31
N LYS A 70 -6.29 14.54 -24.49
CA LYS A 70 -7.51 14.80 -23.72
C LYS A 70 -8.62 13.81 -24.11
N PRO A 71 -9.41 13.28 -23.15
CA PRO A 71 -10.54 12.44 -23.48
C PRO A 71 -11.56 13.20 -24.33
N SER A 72 -12.21 12.51 -25.27
CA SER A 72 -13.33 13.07 -26.00
C SER A 72 -14.54 13.25 -25.08
N VAL A 73 -15.48 14.12 -25.47
CA VAL A 73 -16.74 14.32 -24.72
C VAL A 73 -17.49 12.99 -24.58
N GLU A 74 -17.54 12.18 -25.63
CA GLU A 74 -18.18 10.86 -25.60
C GLU A 74 -17.54 9.90 -24.60
N VAL A 75 -16.22 9.92 -24.44
CA VAL A 75 -15.52 9.08 -23.44
C VAL A 75 -15.87 9.53 -22.03
N LEU A 76 -15.93 10.84 -21.78
CA LEU A 76 -16.32 11.40 -20.48
C LEU A 76 -17.78 11.08 -20.14
N GLU A 77 -18.68 11.19 -21.11
CA GLU A 77 -20.09 10.81 -20.95
C GLU A 77 -20.21 9.34 -20.57
N ARG A 78 -19.50 8.43 -21.26
CA ARG A 78 -19.50 7.01 -20.92
C ARG A 78 -18.95 6.71 -19.53
N ILE A 79 -17.91 7.42 -19.10
CA ILE A 79 -17.35 7.28 -17.74
C ILE A 79 -18.40 7.69 -16.70
N SER A 80 -19.06 8.84 -16.92
CA SER A 80 -20.13 9.33 -16.05
C SER A 80 -21.32 8.37 -16.00
N GLU A 81 -21.81 7.90 -17.15
CA GLU A 81 -22.89 6.92 -17.24
C GLU A 81 -22.54 5.60 -16.52
N ALA A 82 -21.29 5.15 -16.65
CA ALA A 82 -20.82 3.95 -15.96
C ALA A 82 -20.74 4.15 -14.44
N ALA A 83 -20.32 5.33 -13.96
CA ALA A 83 -20.29 5.64 -12.54
C ALA A 83 -21.71 5.58 -11.93
N VAL A 84 -22.69 6.21 -12.59
CA VAL A 84 -24.10 6.17 -12.17
C VAL A 84 -24.64 4.74 -12.21
N ARG A 85 -24.37 3.99 -13.28
CA ARG A 85 -24.81 2.59 -13.41
C ARG A 85 -24.21 1.70 -12.31
N ARG A 86 -22.92 1.88 -12.02
CA ARG A 86 -22.19 1.16 -10.95
C ARG A 86 -22.84 1.45 -9.60
N GLU A 87 -23.08 2.72 -9.27
CA GLU A 87 -23.71 3.12 -7.99
C GLU A 87 -25.14 2.57 -7.85
N LYS A 88 -25.94 2.64 -8.92
CA LYS A 88 -27.27 2.01 -8.93
C LYS A 88 -27.19 0.51 -8.66
N PHE A 89 -26.32 -0.20 -9.36
CA PHE A 89 -26.17 -1.65 -9.16
C PHE A 89 -25.69 -1.99 -7.75
N LEU A 90 -24.69 -1.27 -7.23
CA LEU A 90 -24.18 -1.47 -5.87
C LEU A 90 -25.25 -1.17 -4.82
N SER A 91 -26.09 -0.17 -5.05
CA SER A 91 -27.24 0.10 -4.17
C SER A 91 -28.21 -1.07 -4.16
N CYS A 92 -28.49 -1.68 -5.32
CA CYS A 92 -29.34 -2.87 -5.40
C CYS A 92 -28.78 -4.08 -4.64
N ILE A 93 -27.47 -4.17 -4.39
CA ILE A 93 -26.87 -5.27 -3.59
C ILE A 93 -27.47 -5.31 -2.17
N GLN A 94 -27.97 -4.18 -1.65
CA GLN A 94 -28.69 -4.15 -0.37
C GLN A 94 -29.91 -5.08 -0.35
N LEU A 95 -30.53 -5.36 -1.50
CA LEU A 95 -31.64 -6.32 -1.61
C LEU A 95 -31.26 -7.72 -1.12
N LEU A 96 -29.97 -8.06 -1.10
CA LEU A 96 -29.47 -9.34 -0.59
C LEU A 96 -29.62 -9.48 0.94
N ALA A 97 -29.79 -8.38 1.66
CA ALA A 97 -30.01 -8.40 3.11
C ALA A 97 -31.48 -8.68 3.48
N PHE A 98 -32.42 -8.55 2.54
CA PHE A 98 -33.84 -8.72 2.80
C PHE A 98 -34.28 -10.18 2.70
N SER A 99 -35.31 -10.54 3.46
CA SER A 99 -35.95 -11.85 3.41
C SER A 99 -37.35 -11.73 2.82
N GLY A 100 -37.69 -12.59 1.85
CA GLY A 100 -39.05 -12.70 1.29
C GLY A 100 -39.05 -13.25 -0.13
N GLU A 101 -40.04 -14.07 -0.47
CA GLU A 101 -40.15 -14.74 -1.78
C GLU A 101 -40.13 -13.75 -2.96
N GLU A 102 -40.73 -12.56 -2.79
CA GLU A 102 -40.78 -11.51 -3.82
C GLU A 102 -39.37 -10.95 -4.15
N VAL A 103 -38.48 -10.88 -3.16
CA VAL A 103 -37.13 -10.32 -3.33
C VAL A 103 -36.13 -11.38 -3.82
N GLU A 104 -36.38 -12.67 -3.58
CA GLU A 104 -35.50 -13.78 -4.00
C GLU A 104 -35.20 -13.77 -5.51
N VAL A 105 -36.19 -13.43 -6.34
CA VAL A 105 -36.02 -13.35 -7.80
C VAL A 105 -35.02 -12.24 -8.17
N HIS A 106 -35.03 -11.13 -7.43
CA HIS A 106 -34.07 -10.04 -7.61
C HIS A 106 -32.69 -10.45 -7.10
N GLN A 107 -32.60 -11.12 -5.94
CA GLN A 107 -31.33 -11.59 -5.37
C GLN A 107 -30.62 -12.59 -6.29
N GLN A 108 -31.34 -13.56 -6.84
CA GLN A 108 -30.79 -14.53 -7.80
C GLN A 108 -30.28 -13.84 -9.07
N TRP A 109 -30.99 -12.82 -9.54
CA TRP A 109 -30.54 -12.03 -10.68
C TRP A 109 -29.26 -11.22 -10.36
N ILE A 110 -29.20 -10.58 -9.19
CA ILE A 110 -28.03 -9.81 -8.72
C ILE A 110 -26.80 -10.71 -8.68
N TRP A 111 -26.88 -11.86 -8.01
CA TRP A 111 -25.75 -12.79 -7.89
C TRP A 111 -25.26 -13.29 -9.25
N ARG A 112 -26.20 -13.75 -10.11
CA ARG A 112 -25.86 -14.24 -11.45
C ARG A 112 -25.22 -13.15 -12.30
N ARG A 113 -25.77 -11.92 -12.26
CA ARG A 113 -25.27 -10.80 -13.04
C ARG A 113 -23.88 -10.37 -12.55
N LEU A 114 -23.66 -10.36 -11.24
CA LEU A 114 -22.37 -10.03 -10.64
C LEU A 114 -21.30 -11.08 -10.99
N GLU A 115 -21.59 -12.37 -10.79
CA GLU A 115 -20.68 -13.48 -11.15
C GLU A 115 -20.28 -13.37 -12.62
N GLY A 116 -21.26 -13.28 -13.53
CA GLY A 116 -21.00 -13.16 -14.96
C GLY A 116 -20.24 -11.89 -15.36
N THR A 117 -20.42 -10.78 -14.64
CA THR A 117 -19.69 -9.53 -14.90
C THR A 117 -18.21 -9.67 -14.52
N LEU A 118 -17.94 -10.23 -13.34
CA LEU A 118 -16.59 -10.33 -12.79
C LEU A 118 -15.75 -11.43 -13.47
N GLU A 119 -16.39 -12.46 -14.01
CA GLU A 119 -15.73 -13.48 -14.84
C GLU A 119 -15.40 -13.01 -16.28
N ARG A 120 -15.82 -11.80 -16.65
CA ARG A 120 -15.61 -11.25 -18.00
C ARG A 120 -14.65 -10.05 -17.98
N CYS A 121 -14.71 -9.14 -17.02
CA CYS A 121 -13.97 -7.88 -17.14
C CYS A 121 -13.08 -7.57 -15.93
N ASP A 122 -11.80 -7.33 -16.21
CA ASP A 122 -10.79 -6.86 -15.25
C ASP A 122 -11.12 -5.48 -14.69
N ILE A 123 -11.63 -4.57 -15.53
CA ILE A 123 -12.07 -3.24 -15.07
C ILE A 123 -13.29 -3.37 -14.16
N CYS A 124 -14.25 -4.24 -14.47
CA CYS A 124 -15.39 -4.45 -13.58
C CYS A 124 -14.99 -5.05 -12.23
N ILE A 125 -13.97 -5.91 -12.17
CA ILE A 125 -13.38 -6.38 -10.91
C ILE A 125 -12.86 -5.21 -10.07
N LYS A 126 -12.06 -4.34 -10.65
CA LYS A 126 -11.51 -3.16 -9.97
C LYS A 126 -12.64 -2.25 -9.47
N GLU A 127 -13.60 -1.94 -10.33
CA GLU A 127 -14.73 -1.07 -10.01
C GLU A 127 -15.69 -1.68 -8.99
N TYR A 128 -15.86 -3.01 -8.99
CA TYR A 128 -16.63 -3.71 -7.96
C TYR A 128 -16.02 -3.52 -6.59
N TYR A 129 -14.74 -3.82 -6.40
CA TYR A 129 -14.16 -3.74 -5.06
C TYR A 129 -13.96 -2.31 -4.58
N LYS A 130 -13.63 -1.36 -5.47
CA LYS A 130 -13.68 0.08 -5.14
C LYS A 130 -15.09 0.49 -4.70
N GLY A 131 -16.09 0.07 -5.46
CA GLY A 131 -17.50 0.34 -5.18
C GLY A 131 -18.03 -0.34 -3.92
N LYS A 132 -17.50 -1.52 -3.57
CA LYS A 132 -17.83 -2.24 -2.34
C LYS A 132 -17.41 -1.44 -1.10
N ILE A 133 -16.22 -0.81 -1.12
CA ILE A 133 -15.80 0.10 -0.04
C ILE A 133 -16.79 1.26 0.12
N TRP A 134 -17.18 1.88 -1.00
CA TRP A 134 -18.19 2.95 -1.00
C TRP A 134 -19.52 2.46 -0.40
N LEU A 135 -20.02 1.30 -0.86
CA LEU A 135 -21.29 0.74 -0.38
C LEU A 135 -21.26 0.51 1.13
N ILE A 136 -20.21 -0.14 1.65
CA ILE A 136 -20.09 -0.39 3.10
C ILE A 136 -19.98 0.92 3.88
N GLY A 137 -19.24 1.91 3.36
CA GLY A 137 -19.16 3.24 3.97
C GLY A 137 -20.52 3.93 4.04
N THR A 138 -21.27 3.96 2.94
CA THR A 138 -22.62 4.56 2.90
C THR A 138 -23.61 3.84 3.81
N LEU A 139 -23.54 2.51 3.90
CA LEU A 139 -24.36 1.76 4.85
C LEU A 139 -24.01 2.09 6.30
N GLY A 140 -22.72 2.27 6.62
CA GLY A 140 -22.25 2.67 7.95
C GLY A 140 -22.77 4.04 8.42
N GLU A 141 -23.20 4.91 7.50
CA GLU A 141 -23.82 6.20 7.85
C GLU A 141 -25.29 6.06 8.29
N SER A 142 -25.97 4.99 7.88
CA SER A 142 -27.43 4.85 8.01
C SER A 142 -27.88 3.66 8.87
N TYR A 143 -27.00 2.69 9.10
CA TYR A 143 -27.31 1.43 9.78
C TYR A 143 -26.34 1.16 10.93
N ASP A 144 -26.75 0.27 11.84
CA ASP A 144 -25.91 -0.12 12.97
C ASP A 144 -24.66 -0.89 12.50
N GLU A 145 -23.51 -0.60 13.13
CA GLU A 145 -22.21 -1.19 12.76
C GLU A 145 -22.26 -2.73 12.70
N SER A 146 -22.94 -3.36 13.65
CA SER A 146 -23.06 -4.83 13.69
C SER A 146 -23.90 -5.42 12.55
N GLU A 147 -24.83 -4.65 11.98
CA GLU A 147 -25.63 -5.06 10.82
C GLU A 147 -24.82 -4.91 9.54
N VAL A 148 -24.11 -3.79 9.40
CA VAL A 148 -23.19 -3.53 8.29
C VAL A 148 -22.07 -4.56 8.23
N GLU A 149 -21.50 -4.94 9.38
CA GLU A 149 -20.46 -5.96 9.46
C GLU A 149 -20.97 -7.34 9.00
N LYS A 150 -22.17 -7.74 9.44
CA LYS A 150 -22.80 -9.01 9.00
C LYS A 150 -23.04 -9.02 7.50
N PHE A 151 -23.56 -7.92 6.94
CA PHE A 151 -23.80 -7.80 5.51
C PHE A 151 -22.49 -7.80 4.71
N SER A 152 -21.48 -7.05 5.16
CA SER A 152 -20.14 -7.06 4.55
C SER A 152 -19.56 -8.47 4.54
N LYS A 153 -19.67 -9.19 5.67
CA LYS A 153 -19.21 -10.56 5.80
C LYS A 153 -19.90 -11.51 4.82
N MET A 154 -21.21 -11.37 4.61
CA MET A 154 -21.94 -12.17 3.63
C MET A 154 -21.38 -11.96 2.20
N LEU A 155 -21.09 -10.71 1.82
CA LEU A 155 -20.48 -10.42 0.52
C LEU A 155 -19.05 -10.97 0.42
N ASP A 156 -18.27 -10.84 1.50
CA ASP A 156 -16.89 -11.34 1.60
C ASP A 156 -16.83 -12.87 1.46
N ASP A 157 -17.71 -13.59 2.16
CA ASP A 157 -17.76 -15.05 2.11
C ASP A 157 -18.17 -15.54 0.70
N TRP A 158 -19.05 -14.81 0.01
CA TRP A 158 -19.38 -15.08 -1.39
C TRP A 158 -18.19 -14.85 -2.34
N ASP A 159 -17.50 -13.71 -2.20
CA ASP A 159 -16.30 -13.39 -2.99
C ASP A 159 -15.23 -14.47 -2.81
N ILE A 160 -14.93 -14.85 -1.56
CA ILE A 160 -13.96 -15.90 -1.23
C ILE A 160 -14.34 -17.21 -1.90
N SER A 161 -15.60 -17.63 -1.78
CA SER A 161 -16.07 -18.90 -2.35
C SER A 161 -15.97 -18.93 -3.87
N ARG A 162 -16.44 -17.87 -4.55
CA ARG A 162 -16.40 -17.80 -6.01
C ARG A 162 -14.97 -17.68 -6.53
N VAL A 163 -14.15 -16.78 -5.98
CA VAL A 163 -12.74 -16.61 -6.39
C VAL A 163 -11.97 -17.90 -6.15
N GLY A 164 -12.15 -18.55 -5.00
CA GLY A 164 -11.53 -19.84 -4.67
C GLY A 164 -11.82 -20.93 -5.71
N ARG A 165 -13.09 -21.11 -6.09
CA ARG A 165 -13.47 -22.09 -7.14
C ARG A 165 -12.75 -21.86 -8.47
N ASN A 166 -12.62 -20.59 -8.90
CA ASN A 166 -11.96 -20.25 -10.16
C ASN A 166 -10.42 -20.33 -10.06
N LEU A 167 -9.84 -20.07 -8.89
CA LEU A 167 -8.42 -20.30 -8.62
C LEU A 167 -8.06 -21.78 -8.63
N ASP A 168 -8.88 -22.65 -8.03
CA ASP A 168 -8.69 -24.10 -8.06
C ASP A 168 -8.76 -24.64 -9.49
N LYS A 169 -9.70 -24.10 -10.28
CA LYS A 169 -9.80 -24.38 -11.71
C LYS A 169 -8.53 -23.93 -12.44
N ALA A 170 -8.02 -22.73 -12.16
CA ALA A 170 -6.76 -22.24 -12.74
C ALA A 170 -5.58 -23.16 -12.39
N ALA A 171 -5.49 -23.64 -11.15
CA ALA A 171 -4.46 -24.56 -10.71
C ALA A 171 -4.54 -25.90 -11.45
N SER A 172 -5.74 -26.45 -11.61
CA SER A 172 -5.98 -27.68 -12.38
C SER A 172 -5.55 -27.53 -13.86
N MET A 173 -5.94 -26.42 -14.50
CA MET A 173 -5.55 -26.14 -15.89
C MET A 173 -4.03 -26.00 -16.05
N LEU A 174 -3.35 -25.28 -15.14
CA LEU A 174 -1.90 -25.11 -15.19
C LEU A 174 -1.14 -26.41 -14.89
N ARG A 175 -1.67 -27.28 -14.03
CA ARG A 175 -1.08 -28.62 -13.78
C ARG A 175 -1.20 -29.55 -14.98
N SER A 176 -2.27 -29.41 -15.77
CA SER A 176 -2.51 -30.23 -16.96
C SER A 176 -1.52 -29.99 -18.11
N VAL A 177 -0.73 -28.90 -18.05
CA VAL A 177 0.27 -28.55 -19.05
C VAL A 177 1.71 -28.68 -18.52
N PRO A 178 2.69 -28.99 -19.40
CA PRO A 178 4.10 -29.00 -19.04
C PRO A 178 4.56 -27.65 -18.46
N PRO A 179 5.58 -27.64 -17.56
CA PRO A 179 6.08 -26.42 -16.92
C PRO A 179 6.38 -25.26 -17.89
N GLU A 180 6.91 -25.55 -19.07
CA GLU A 180 7.29 -24.57 -20.09
C GLU A 180 6.07 -23.90 -20.77
N ARG A 181 4.88 -24.45 -20.58
CA ARG A 181 3.62 -23.93 -21.12
C ARG A 181 2.74 -23.30 -20.05
N ARG A 182 3.14 -23.27 -18.79
CA ARG A 182 2.36 -22.66 -17.69
C ARG A 182 2.41 -21.14 -17.78
N LYS A 183 1.39 -20.56 -18.42
CA LYS A 183 1.21 -19.11 -18.60
C LYS A 183 -0.28 -18.77 -18.61
N LEU A 184 -0.60 -17.49 -18.42
CA LEU A 184 -1.98 -16.99 -18.40
C LEU A 184 -2.80 -17.41 -19.64
N SER A 185 -2.17 -17.50 -20.81
CA SER A 185 -2.87 -17.84 -22.06
C SER A 185 -3.41 -19.28 -22.13
N VAL A 186 -3.08 -20.14 -21.16
CA VAL A 186 -3.64 -21.50 -21.04
C VAL A 186 -4.96 -21.49 -20.29
N LEU A 187 -5.17 -20.49 -19.45
CA LEU A 187 -6.37 -20.35 -18.63
C LEU A 187 -7.53 -19.86 -19.49
N ASP A 188 -8.74 -20.31 -19.16
CA ASP A 188 -9.93 -19.63 -19.65
C ASP A 188 -10.10 -18.28 -18.96
N ARG A 189 -10.97 -17.44 -19.51
CA ARG A 189 -11.13 -16.05 -19.07
C ARG A 189 -11.45 -15.93 -17.59
N ALA A 190 -12.36 -16.74 -17.06
CA ALA A 190 -12.76 -16.71 -15.66
C ALA A 190 -11.62 -17.14 -14.72
N ALA A 191 -10.93 -18.25 -15.04
CA ALA A 191 -9.78 -18.72 -14.27
C ALA A 191 -8.63 -17.70 -14.29
N MET A 192 -8.37 -17.08 -15.46
CA MET A 192 -7.37 -16.03 -15.60
C MET A 192 -7.71 -14.78 -14.77
N LEU A 193 -8.95 -14.30 -14.87
CA LEU A 193 -9.40 -13.12 -14.13
C LEU A 193 -9.41 -13.36 -12.63
N SER A 194 -9.73 -14.57 -12.16
CA SER A 194 -9.70 -14.88 -10.72
C SER A 194 -8.33 -14.69 -10.07
N ILE A 195 -7.23 -14.84 -10.83
CA ILE A 195 -5.87 -14.53 -10.34
C ILE A 195 -5.73 -13.03 -10.10
N PHE A 196 -6.18 -12.19 -11.02
CA PHE A 196 -6.15 -10.73 -10.88
C PHE A 196 -7.16 -10.23 -9.83
N GLU A 197 -8.30 -10.91 -9.72
CA GLU A 197 -9.32 -10.64 -8.74
C GLU A 197 -8.83 -10.92 -7.32
N ALA A 198 -8.16 -12.07 -7.10
CA ALA A 198 -7.54 -12.38 -5.83
C ALA A 198 -6.49 -11.35 -5.40
N LEU A 199 -5.80 -10.72 -6.36
CA LEU A 199 -4.83 -9.64 -6.07
C LEU A 199 -5.51 -8.30 -5.69
N SER A 200 -6.81 -8.17 -5.98
CA SER A 200 -7.62 -6.97 -5.71
C SER A 200 -8.58 -7.16 -4.54
N SER A 201 -8.94 -8.40 -4.22
CA SER A 201 -9.95 -8.75 -3.23
C SER A 201 -9.41 -8.69 -1.81
N THR A 202 -9.75 -7.63 -1.06
CA THR A 202 -9.41 -7.51 0.37
C THR A 202 -9.87 -8.71 1.20
N PRO A 203 -11.06 -9.31 0.98
CA PRO A 203 -11.48 -10.51 1.71
C PRO A 203 -10.59 -11.74 1.47
N VAL A 204 -10.22 -11.99 0.21
CA VAL A 204 -9.31 -13.10 -0.14
C VAL A 204 -7.92 -12.83 0.45
N LEU A 205 -7.41 -11.61 0.28
CA LEU A 205 -6.11 -11.22 0.80
C LEU A 205 -6.06 -11.28 2.32
N GLY A 206 -7.14 -10.90 3.01
CA GLY A 206 -7.24 -10.92 4.47
C GLY A 206 -7.21 -12.32 5.09
N ASN A 207 -7.43 -13.38 4.30
CA ASN A 207 -7.54 -14.75 4.78
C ASN A 207 -6.36 -15.63 4.33
N GLU A 208 -5.40 -15.85 5.25
CA GLU A 208 -4.19 -16.63 4.96
C GLU A 208 -4.49 -18.10 4.58
N ASN A 209 -5.56 -18.70 5.13
CA ASN A 209 -5.94 -20.06 4.76
C ASN A 209 -6.40 -20.12 3.30
N VAL A 210 -7.24 -19.16 2.89
CA VAL A 210 -7.70 -19.04 1.49
C VAL A 210 -6.52 -18.80 0.55
N LEU A 211 -5.58 -17.94 0.93
CA LEU A 211 -4.39 -17.70 0.12
C LEU A 211 -3.56 -18.97 -0.07
N ARG A 212 -3.31 -19.69 1.02
CA ARG A 212 -2.52 -20.93 1.00
C ARG A 212 -3.22 -22.05 0.22
N GLU A 213 -4.53 -22.19 0.39
CA GLU A 213 -5.32 -23.30 -0.18
C GLU A 213 -5.64 -23.09 -1.65
N HIS A 214 -6.01 -21.86 -2.04
CA HIS A 214 -6.53 -21.59 -3.38
C HIS A 214 -5.60 -20.72 -4.24
N PHE A 215 -4.91 -19.73 -3.66
CA PHE A 215 -4.17 -18.73 -4.43
C PHE A 215 -2.71 -19.11 -4.75
N ASP A 216 -1.97 -19.62 -3.76
CA ASP A 216 -0.52 -19.78 -3.85
C ASP A 216 -0.08 -20.70 -5.00
N GLU A 217 -0.76 -21.82 -5.19
CA GLU A 217 -0.42 -22.77 -6.25
C GLU A 217 -0.60 -22.16 -7.66
N PRO A 218 -1.79 -21.70 -8.08
CA PRO A 218 -1.95 -21.14 -9.42
C PRO A 218 -1.08 -19.89 -9.62
N PHE A 219 -0.90 -19.08 -8.58
CA PHE A 219 -0.04 -17.90 -8.63
C PHE A 219 1.44 -18.25 -8.86
N LYS A 220 1.97 -19.31 -8.21
CA LYS A 220 3.33 -19.80 -8.50
C LYS A 220 3.44 -20.41 -9.89
N LEU A 221 2.47 -21.24 -10.28
CA LEU A 221 2.52 -21.98 -11.53
C LEU A 221 2.54 -21.04 -12.75
N VAL A 222 1.71 -20.00 -12.74
CA VAL A 222 1.63 -19.03 -13.85
C VAL A 222 2.89 -18.17 -13.98
N GLN A 223 3.72 -18.13 -12.93
CA GLN A 223 4.95 -17.34 -12.87
C GLN A 223 6.24 -18.15 -13.08
N SER A 224 6.12 -19.44 -13.43
CA SER A 224 7.26 -20.36 -13.59
C SER A 224 8.34 -19.90 -14.58
N LEU A 225 7.95 -19.19 -15.65
CA LEU A 225 8.88 -18.66 -16.65
C LEU A 225 9.17 -17.16 -16.49
N ARG A 226 8.17 -16.38 -16.09
CA ARG A 226 8.25 -14.93 -15.97
C ARG A 226 7.35 -14.48 -14.83
N THR A 227 7.84 -13.57 -14.01
CA THR A 227 7.05 -12.90 -12.98
C THR A 227 5.84 -12.22 -13.60
N LEU A 228 4.67 -12.39 -12.95
CA LEU A 228 3.42 -11.76 -13.38
C LEU A 228 3.58 -10.25 -13.29
N LYS A 229 3.32 -9.55 -14.40
CA LYS A 229 3.40 -8.09 -14.45
C LYS A 229 2.02 -7.49 -14.27
N ILE A 230 1.93 -6.51 -13.37
CA ILE A 230 0.78 -5.63 -13.22
C ILE A 230 1.28 -4.20 -13.40
N THR A 231 0.48 -3.37 -14.07
CA THR A 231 0.81 -1.97 -14.39
C THR A 231 0.13 -0.96 -13.49
N GLU A 232 -0.76 -1.42 -12.62
CA GLU A 232 -1.57 -0.61 -11.70
C GLU A 232 -1.29 -1.00 -10.24
N TYR A 233 -1.62 -0.10 -9.32
CA TYR A 233 -1.57 -0.38 -7.89
C TYR A 233 -2.74 -1.29 -7.51
N VAL A 234 -2.42 -2.44 -6.91
CA VAL A 234 -3.40 -3.40 -6.39
C VAL A 234 -3.11 -3.71 -4.92
N PRO A 235 -4.14 -3.94 -4.07
CA PRO A 235 -3.97 -4.24 -2.65
C PRO A 235 -2.92 -5.31 -2.32
N ALA A 236 -2.87 -6.39 -3.11
CA ALA A 236 -1.88 -7.45 -2.91
C ALA A 236 -0.44 -6.98 -3.06
N ALA A 237 -0.17 -6.02 -3.96
CA ALA A 237 1.18 -5.50 -4.16
C ALA A 237 1.70 -4.82 -2.88
N THR A 238 0.84 -4.15 -2.12
CA THR A 238 1.20 -3.56 -0.83
C THR A 238 1.22 -4.61 0.28
N ARG A 239 0.17 -5.43 0.40
CA ARG A 239 0.07 -6.46 1.44
C ARG A 239 1.27 -7.39 1.43
N PHE A 240 1.65 -7.89 0.26
CA PHE A 240 2.70 -8.88 0.13
C PHE A 240 4.10 -8.31 0.37
N LEU A 241 4.31 -6.98 0.39
CA LEU A 241 5.57 -6.39 0.88
C LEU A 241 5.87 -6.77 2.33
N PHE A 242 4.81 -7.06 3.11
CA PHE A 242 4.90 -7.36 4.54
C PHE A 242 4.70 -8.85 4.84
N ASP A 243 4.55 -9.68 3.81
CA ASP A 243 4.32 -11.12 3.94
C ASP A 243 5.64 -11.88 4.17
N GLN A 244 5.59 -12.92 5.01
CA GLN A 244 6.70 -13.83 5.28
C GLN A 244 6.87 -14.88 4.17
N VAL A 245 5.83 -15.08 3.37
CA VAL A 245 5.84 -16.01 2.24
C VAL A 245 6.66 -15.43 1.10
N GLN A 246 7.89 -15.93 0.95
CA GLN A 246 8.93 -15.38 0.08
C GLN A 246 8.50 -15.10 -1.37
N HIS A 247 7.74 -16.01 -1.99
CA HIS A 247 7.33 -15.84 -3.39
C HIS A 247 6.31 -14.70 -3.58
N ARG A 248 5.45 -14.46 -2.59
CA ARG A 248 4.51 -13.32 -2.59
C ARG A 248 5.28 -12.02 -2.39
N ASN A 249 6.20 -12.01 -1.42
CA ASN A 249 7.06 -10.85 -1.15
C ASN A 249 7.92 -10.46 -2.37
N HIS A 250 8.60 -11.42 -3.00
CA HIS A 250 9.38 -11.18 -4.20
C HIS A 250 8.54 -10.60 -5.34
N TRP A 251 7.31 -11.09 -5.51
CA TRP A 251 6.40 -10.54 -6.51
C TRP A 251 6.00 -9.09 -6.18
N ALA A 252 5.72 -8.76 -4.92
CA ALA A 252 5.41 -7.40 -4.50
C ALA A 252 6.58 -6.44 -4.73
N VAL A 253 7.79 -6.80 -4.27
CA VAL A 253 9.01 -6.01 -4.50
C VAL A 253 9.24 -5.79 -6.00
N PHE A 254 9.10 -6.85 -6.81
CA PHE A 254 9.18 -6.74 -8.27
C PHE A 254 8.13 -5.77 -8.81
N THR A 255 6.86 -5.89 -8.39
CA THR A 255 5.76 -5.06 -8.87
C THR A 255 6.01 -3.58 -8.56
N TRP A 256 6.34 -3.25 -7.31
CA TRP A 256 6.67 -1.88 -6.91
C TRP A 256 7.87 -1.29 -7.65
N SER A 257 8.89 -2.12 -7.98
CA SER A 257 10.03 -1.67 -8.79
C SER A 257 9.65 -1.30 -10.23
N ARG A 258 8.55 -1.87 -10.75
CA ARG A 258 8.10 -1.70 -12.13
C ARG A 258 7.06 -0.60 -12.32
N LEU A 259 6.35 -0.20 -11.27
CA LEU A 259 5.38 0.89 -11.33
C LEU A 259 6.13 2.19 -11.67
N GLY A 260 5.77 2.85 -12.77
CA GLY A 260 6.58 3.97 -13.31
C GLY A 260 6.31 5.33 -12.68
N ARG A 261 5.18 5.49 -11.97
CA ARG A 261 4.68 6.76 -11.44
C ARG A 261 4.26 6.64 -9.98
N ALA A 262 4.22 7.76 -9.26
CA ALA A 262 3.58 7.83 -7.96
C ALA A 262 2.08 7.45 -8.05
N PRO A 263 1.50 6.85 -6.99
CA PRO A 263 0.07 6.58 -6.94
C PRO A 263 -0.73 7.88 -6.90
N THR A 264 -1.97 7.84 -7.40
CA THR A 264 -2.96 8.89 -7.15
C THR A 264 -3.56 8.73 -5.76
N THR A 265 -4.24 9.75 -5.24
CA THR A 265 -4.96 9.66 -3.95
C THR A 265 -5.94 8.48 -3.94
N SER A 266 -6.72 8.29 -5.01
CA SER A 266 -7.66 7.16 -5.11
C SER A 266 -6.95 5.81 -5.09
N GLU A 267 -5.81 5.67 -5.78
CA GLU A 267 -5.01 4.43 -5.75
C GLU A 267 -4.38 4.20 -4.38
N PHE A 268 -3.94 5.26 -3.70
CA PHE A 268 -3.43 5.16 -2.35
C PHE A 268 -4.50 4.63 -1.39
N ASP A 269 -5.69 5.25 -1.40
CA ASP A 269 -6.79 4.88 -0.52
C ASP A 269 -7.29 3.45 -0.78
N TRP A 270 -7.39 3.06 -2.05
CA TRP A 270 -7.85 1.73 -2.46
C TRP A 270 -6.81 0.62 -2.25
N ALA A 271 -5.55 0.84 -2.64
CA ALA A 271 -4.56 -0.24 -2.77
C ALA A 271 -3.41 -0.20 -1.75
N ILE A 272 -3.17 0.94 -1.10
CA ILE A 272 -1.99 1.13 -0.24
C ILE A 272 -2.38 1.28 1.22
N LYS A 273 -3.37 2.14 1.50
CA LYS A 273 -3.76 2.59 2.85
C LYS A 273 -4.00 1.44 3.82
N GLU A 274 -5.00 0.59 3.56
CA GLU A 274 -5.38 -0.46 4.51
C GLU A 274 -4.31 -1.55 4.71
N PRO A 275 -3.67 -2.10 3.65
CA PRO A 275 -2.57 -3.05 3.85
C PRO A 275 -1.39 -2.46 4.64
N LEU A 276 -1.06 -1.18 4.41
CA LEU A 276 0.00 -0.47 5.13
C LEU A 276 -0.40 -0.23 6.60
N LEU A 277 -1.62 0.24 6.86
CA LEU A 277 -2.14 0.44 8.22
C LEU A 277 -2.16 -0.87 9.00
N ALA A 278 -2.59 -1.97 8.39
CA ALA A 278 -2.55 -3.29 9.04
C ALA A 278 -1.12 -3.69 9.45
N ALA A 279 -0.13 -3.43 8.59
CA ALA A 279 1.27 -3.70 8.88
C ALA A 279 1.83 -2.80 9.99
N LEU A 280 1.49 -1.50 9.97
CA LEU A 280 1.86 -0.55 11.02
C LEU A 280 1.27 -0.94 12.37
N ARG A 281 -0.04 -1.27 12.42
CA ARG A 281 -0.74 -1.72 13.63
C ARG A 281 -0.11 -2.98 14.23
N ARG A 282 0.31 -3.93 13.39
CA ARG A 282 1.02 -5.13 13.86
C ARG A 282 2.35 -4.79 14.54
N ALA A 283 3.03 -3.74 14.10
CA ALA A 283 4.34 -3.37 14.64
C ALA A 283 4.29 -2.30 15.75
N SER A 284 3.14 -1.69 16.02
CA SER A 284 3.04 -0.53 16.92
C SER A 284 3.06 -0.87 18.41
N SER A 285 2.95 -2.14 18.80
CA SER A 285 2.79 -2.53 20.21
C SER A 285 3.76 -3.63 20.64
N PRO A 286 4.43 -3.49 21.81
CA PRO A 286 5.26 -4.55 22.38
C PRO A 286 4.45 -5.81 22.75
N PRO A 287 5.08 -7.00 22.77
CA PRO A 287 6.47 -7.27 22.40
C PRO A 287 6.68 -7.20 20.88
N PHE A 288 7.77 -6.57 20.46
CA PHE A 288 8.06 -6.40 19.03
C PHE A 288 8.60 -7.70 18.41
N ASP A 289 8.02 -8.07 17.28
CA ASP A 289 8.53 -9.11 16.39
C ASP A 289 9.68 -8.52 15.54
N ALA A 290 10.92 -8.83 15.92
CA ALA A 290 12.12 -8.26 15.30
C ALA A 290 12.19 -8.51 13.78
N ASP A 291 11.81 -9.70 13.33
CA ASP A 291 11.86 -10.08 11.91
C ASP A 291 10.77 -9.36 11.12
N PHE A 292 9.58 -9.22 11.72
CA PHE A 292 8.52 -8.43 11.11
C PHE A 292 8.84 -6.94 11.06
N VAL A 293 9.48 -6.37 12.09
CA VAL A 293 9.90 -4.95 12.08
C VAL A 293 10.90 -4.69 10.95
N ASP A 294 11.86 -5.60 10.70
CA ASP A 294 12.76 -5.47 9.54
C ASP A 294 11.97 -5.52 8.22
N THR A 295 11.07 -6.49 8.08
CA THR A 295 10.21 -6.64 6.90
C THR A 295 9.35 -5.39 6.65
N LEU A 296 8.76 -4.83 7.71
CA LEU A 296 7.96 -3.61 7.68
C LEU A 296 8.75 -2.46 7.08
N TRP A 297 9.92 -2.15 7.64
CA TRP A 297 10.66 -0.96 7.23
C TRP A 297 11.26 -1.08 5.84
N ARG A 298 11.62 -2.30 5.39
CA ARG A 298 11.98 -2.54 3.98
C ARG A 298 10.79 -2.26 3.05
N GLY A 299 9.61 -2.77 3.39
CA GLY A 299 8.39 -2.52 2.62
C GLY A 299 8.00 -1.04 2.59
N ILE A 300 8.06 -0.35 3.73
CA ILE A 300 7.76 1.09 3.83
C ILE A 300 8.76 1.92 3.02
N THR A 301 10.05 1.57 3.04
CA THR A 301 11.07 2.26 2.22
C THR A 301 10.71 2.18 0.73
N ILE A 302 10.31 1.01 0.23
CA ILE A 302 9.87 0.82 -1.17
C ILE A 302 8.66 1.70 -1.50
N ILE A 303 7.69 1.81 -0.58
CA ILE A 303 6.52 2.67 -0.74
C ILE A 303 6.97 4.14 -0.83
N ILE A 304 7.75 4.62 0.15
CA ILE A 304 8.23 6.01 0.20
C ILE A 304 9.02 6.39 -1.04
N GLU A 305 9.92 5.51 -1.52
CA GLU A 305 10.68 5.71 -2.75
C GLU A 305 9.79 5.90 -3.98
N ARG A 306 8.54 5.45 -3.94
CA ARG A 306 7.56 5.64 -5.01
C ARG A 306 6.66 6.86 -4.83
N LEU A 307 6.34 7.27 -3.60
CA LEU A 307 5.49 8.42 -3.33
C LEU A 307 6.14 9.75 -3.77
N ASN A 308 5.32 10.73 -4.15
CA ASN A 308 5.80 12.11 -4.28
C ASN A 308 5.58 12.87 -2.96
N LYS A 309 6.02 14.13 -2.91
CA LYS A 309 5.91 14.96 -1.70
C LYS A 309 4.46 15.11 -1.24
N ASP A 310 3.54 15.45 -2.14
CA ASP A 310 2.13 15.66 -1.81
C ASP A 310 1.47 14.38 -1.22
N GLN A 311 1.80 13.21 -1.76
CA GLN A 311 1.33 11.93 -1.24
C GLN A 311 1.93 11.63 0.15
N ILE A 312 3.19 12.02 0.41
CA ILE A 312 3.75 11.91 1.76
C ILE A 312 2.96 12.81 2.73
N THR A 313 2.77 14.08 2.37
CA THR A 313 2.08 15.09 3.20
C THR A 313 0.62 14.73 3.49
N HIS A 314 -0.15 14.32 2.48
CA HIS A 314 -1.60 14.19 2.60
C HIS A 314 -2.08 12.76 2.80
N ASN A 315 -1.37 11.77 2.24
CA ASN A 315 -1.79 10.37 2.30
C ASN A 315 -1.02 9.60 3.38
N LEU A 316 0.31 9.58 3.33
CA LEU A 316 1.13 8.81 4.27
C LEU A 316 1.05 9.36 5.70
N ARG A 317 1.16 10.68 5.84
CA ARG A 317 1.06 11.40 7.13
C ARG A 317 -0.38 11.53 7.62
N GLY A 318 -1.37 11.38 6.72
CA GLY A 318 -2.79 11.36 7.05
C GLY A 318 -3.29 10.02 7.59
N LEU A 319 -2.40 9.02 7.70
CA LEU A 319 -2.71 7.73 8.33
C LEU A 319 -2.91 7.91 9.84
N GLU A 320 -3.76 7.05 10.41
CA GLU A 320 -3.97 6.97 11.86
C GLU A 320 -2.66 6.72 12.63
N LEU A 321 -1.81 5.85 12.08
CA LEU A 321 -0.46 5.60 12.57
C LEU A 321 0.54 6.26 11.63
N ASP A 322 1.16 7.33 12.12
CA ASP A 322 2.15 8.09 11.38
C ASP A 322 3.49 7.31 11.24
N PRO A 323 3.87 6.91 10.01
CA PRO A 323 5.11 6.17 9.79
C PRO A 323 6.37 6.98 10.11
N CYS A 324 6.31 8.32 9.99
CA CYS A 324 7.44 9.18 10.36
C CYS A 324 7.71 9.04 11.85
N ARG A 325 6.70 9.24 12.69
CA ARG A 325 6.83 9.10 14.14
C ARG A 325 7.26 7.68 14.55
N LEU A 326 6.58 6.67 14.02
CA LEU A 326 6.85 5.28 14.37
C LEU A 326 8.30 4.86 14.01
N SER A 327 8.87 5.42 12.94
CA SER A 327 10.25 5.12 12.54
C SER A 327 11.26 5.52 13.62
N VAL A 328 11.04 6.66 14.28
CA VAL A 328 11.90 7.12 15.36
C VAL A 328 11.66 6.32 16.63
N ASP A 329 10.41 6.01 16.97
CA ASP A 329 10.12 5.15 18.13
C ASP A 329 10.78 3.75 17.97
N HIS A 330 10.87 3.23 16.74
CA HIS A 330 11.51 1.95 16.43
C HIS A 330 13.05 1.99 16.43
N LEU A 331 13.71 3.16 16.47
CA LEU A 331 15.17 3.24 16.61
C LEU A 331 15.67 2.67 17.94
N ALA A 332 14.84 2.72 18.99
CA ALA A 332 15.16 2.17 20.30
C ALA A 332 15.10 0.63 20.35
N ILE A 333 14.52 -0.02 19.33
CA ILE A 333 14.44 -1.48 19.27
C ILE A 333 15.82 -2.06 18.97
N GLN A 334 16.33 -2.89 19.88
CA GLN A 334 17.67 -3.49 19.76
C GLN A 334 17.70 -4.72 18.83
N SER A 335 17.19 -4.58 17.61
CA SER A 335 17.08 -5.67 16.62
C SER A 335 17.89 -5.38 15.34
N PRO A 336 18.16 -6.43 14.52
CA PRO A 336 18.79 -6.25 13.21
C PRO A 336 18.03 -5.31 12.26
N ALA A 337 16.77 -4.98 12.56
CA ALA A 337 15.94 -4.06 11.78
C ALA A 337 16.45 -2.62 11.75
N LEU A 338 17.39 -2.24 12.63
CA LEU A 338 17.93 -0.88 12.72
C LEU A 338 18.36 -0.30 11.37
N ARG A 339 19.01 -1.09 10.51
CA ARG A 339 19.42 -0.65 9.17
C ARG A 339 18.22 -0.24 8.31
N SER A 340 17.16 -1.05 8.31
CA SER A 340 15.95 -0.79 7.54
C SER A 340 15.20 0.44 8.06
N VAL A 341 15.18 0.65 9.38
CA VAL A 341 14.64 1.88 10.00
C VAL A 341 15.42 3.11 9.55
N ILE A 342 16.75 3.07 9.65
CA ILE A 342 17.64 4.17 9.24
C ILE A 342 17.46 4.52 7.76
N ASN A 343 17.39 3.50 6.90
CA ASN A 343 17.15 3.69 5.46
C ASN A 343 15.77 4.32 5.18
N THR A 344 14.76 3.98 5.98
CA THR A 344 13.43 4.62 5.87
C THR A 344 13.52 6.10 6.25
N ILE A 345 14.17 6.42 7.37
CA ILE A 345 14.38 7.81 7.82
C ILE A 345 15.16 8.60 6.77
N HIS A 346 16.21 8.01 6.20
CA HIS A 346 16.95 8.59 5.08
C HIS A 346 16.00 8.94 3.92
N ALA A 347 15.20 7.99 3.44
CA ALA A 347 14.27 8.21 2.34
C ALA A 347 13.25 9.33 2.64
N LEU A 348 12.73 9.41 3.87
CA LEU A 348 11.83 10.48 4.31
C LEU A 348 12.51 11.85 4.30
N LEU A 349 13.74 11.94 4.82
CA LEU A 349 14.51 13.18 4.89
C LEU A 349 14.88 13.71 3.50
N GLU A 350 15.14 12.82 2.53
CA GLU A 350 15.40 13.24 1.15
C GLU A 350 14.14 13.74 0.44
N LYS A 351 13.01 13.06 0.64
CA LYS A 351 11.79 13.37 -0.11
C LYS A 351 10.94 14.47 0.49
N SER A 352 10.75 14.44 1.80
CA SER A 352 9.96 15.46 2.50
C SER A 352 10.50 15.74 3.90
N PRO A 353 11.64 16.47 3.99
CA PRO A 353 12.24 16.81 5.27
C PRO A 353 11.30 17.63 6.16
N GLY A 354 10.48 18.50 5.58
CA GLY A 354 9.48 19.29 6.32
C GLY A 354 8.46 18.41 7.04
N ASP A 355 7.82 17.49 6.30
CA ASP A 355 6.83 16.57 6.87
C ASP A 355 7.44 15.67 7.95
N PHE A 356 8.70 15.24 7.75
CA PHE A 356 9.42 14.46 8.76
C PHE A 356 9.59 15.26 10.06
N TRP A 357 10.07 16.50 9.98
CA TRP A 357 10.28 17.31 11.19
C TRP A 357 8.97 17.76 11.86
N ASP A 358 7.92 18.02 11.08
CA ASP A 358 6.60 18.31 11.60
C ASP A 358 6.01 17.11 12.39
N ALA A 359 6.38 15.88 12.02
CA ALA A 359 6.04 14.65 12.74
C ALA A 359 6.71 14.54 14.12
N MET A 360 7.94 15.04 14.23
CA MET A 360 8.75 14.87 15.43
C MET A 360 8.24 15.69 16.61
N GLN A 361 7.53 16.80 16.34
CA GLN A 361 7.01 17.74 17.33
C GLN A 361 8.07 18.16 18.36
N THR A 362 8.10 17.51 19.53
CA THR A 362 9.01 17.81 20.64
C THR A 362 10.30 16.98 20.63
N ILE A 363 10.43 15.98 19.75
CA ILE A 363 11.66 15.21 19.64
C ILE A 363 12.75 16.09 19.04
N SER A 364 13.82 16.31 19.82
CA SER A 364 14.98 17.06 19.35
C SER A 364 15.80 16.26 18.33
N PRO A 365 16.48 16.91 17.36
CA PRO A 365 17.40 16.23 16.47
C PRO A 365 18.49 15.43 17.20
N GLN A 366 18.99 15.95 18.32
CA GLN A 366 19.98 15.25 19.14
C GLN A 366 19.45 13.91 19.67
N ALA A 367 18.19 13.85 20.12
CA ALA A 367 17.59 12.63 20.65
C ALA A 367 17.51 11.52 19.58
N ILE A 368 17.22 11.86 18.33
CA ILE A 368 17.21 10.88 17.22
C ILE A 368 18.63 10.34 16.99
N ILE A 369 19.64 11.23 16.99
CA ILE A 369 21.04 10.84 16.82
C ILE A 369 21.48 9.93 17.98
N GLU A 370 21.09 10.24 19.22
CA GLU A 370 21.37 9.41 20.40
C GLU A 370 20.75 8.02 20.28
N GLN A 371 19.48 7.91 19.86
CA GLN A 371 18.83 6.62 19.67
C GLN A 371 19.56 5.74 18.64
N ILE A 372 20.06 6.33 17.54
CA ILE A 372 20.82 5.59 16.53
C ILE A 372 22.15 5.08 17.10
N PHE A 373 22.96 5.97 17.68
CA PHE A 373 24.31 5.59 18.11
C PHE A 373 24.35 4.75 19.40
N TYR A 374 23.35 4.91 20.28
CA TYR A 374 23.24 4.12 21.50
C TYR A 374 22.53 2.78 21.29
N ASN A 375 21.99 2.53 20.10
CA ASN A 375 21.51 1.20 19.75
C ASN A 375 22.70 0.22 19.63
N PRO A 376 22.77 -0.86 20.43
CA PRO A 376 23.89 -1.80 20.42
C PRO A 376 24.13 -2.46 19.07
N GLN A 377 23.10 -2.55 18.22
CA GLN A 377 23.21 -3.13 16.88
C GLN A 377 24.02 -2.25 15.94
N TYR A 378 23.99 -0.92 16.14
CA TYR A 378 24.80 0.02 15.37
C TYR A 378 26.30 -0.27 15.57
N GLU A 379 26.71 -0.39 16.83
CA GLU A 379 28.10 -0.66 17.17
C GLU A 379 28.56 -2.05 16.75
N LYS A 380 27.75 -3.08 16.99
CA LYS A 380 28.03 -4.46 16.52
C LYS A 380 28.25 -4.50 15.01
N PHE A 381 27.40 -3.80 14.25
CA PHE A 381 27.52 -3.72 12.81
C PHE A 381 28.84 -3.07 12.38
N LEU A 382 29.21 -1.93 12.99
CA LEU A 382 30.46 -1.24 12.67
C LEU A 382 31.70 -2.09 12.98
N ILE A 383 31.69 -2.85 14.08
CA ILE A 383 32.82 -3.74 14.42
C ILE A 383 32.93 -4.90 13.43
N ALA A 384 31.80 -5.44 12.97
CA ALA A 384 31.76 -6.58 12.05
C ALA A 384 31.98 -6.23 10.57
N THR A 385 32.17 -4.95 10.23
CA THR A 385 32.35 -4.50 8.84
C THR A 385 33.68 -4.98 8.27
N ASP A 386 33.65 -5.53 7.04
CA ASP A 386 34.85 -5.99 6.34
C ASP A 386 35.64 -4.82 5.71
N ASN A 387 36.97 -4.84 5.83
CA ASN A 387 37.83 -3.81 5.23
C ASN A 387 37.96 -3.95 3.71
N ASP A 388 37.76 -5.15 3.17
CA ASP A 388 38.01 -5.45 1.76
C ASP A 388 36.79 -5.18 0.87
N GLU A 389 35.64 -4.82 1.46
CA GLU A 389 34.40 -4.53 0.73
C GLU A 389 34.36 -3.06 0.25
N PRO A 390 34.16 -2.80 -1.06
CA PRO A 390 33.99 -1.44 -1.56
C PRO A 390 32.76 -0.75 -0.94
N LEU A 391 32.89 0.50 -0.46
CA LEU A 391 31.78 1.24 0.18
C LEU A 391 30.50 1.27 -0.66
N ALA A 392 30.61 1.38 -1.99
CA ALA A 392 29.44 1.44 -2.88
C ALA A 392 28.55 0.19 -2.78
N GLN A 393 29.14 -0.95 -2.42
CA GLN A 393 28.48 -2.24 -2.25
C GLN A 393 28.33 -2.61 -0.77
N SER A 394 29.05 -1.93 0.12
CA SER A 394 29.07 -2.23 1.55
C SER A 394 27.80 -1.76 2.27
N PRO A 395 27.20 -2.61 3.12
CA PRO A 395 26.17 -2.22 4.07
C PRO A 395 26.56 -1.04 4.99
N LEU A 396 27.86 -0.73 5.11
CA LEU A 396 28.35 0.45 5.83
C LEU A 396 27.78 1.76 5.27
N ARG A 397 27.57 1.84 3.96
CA ARG A 397 26.96 3.00 3.32
C ARG A 397 25.59 3.30 3.90
N ASP A 398 24.74 2.29 4.00
CA ASP A 398 23.36 2.42 4.49
C ASP A 398 23.33 2.90 5.94
N MET A 399 24.27 2.44 6.77
CA MET A 399 24.36 2.83 8.18
C MET A 399 24.86 4.27 8.39
N LEU A 400 25.38 4.92 7.35
CA LEU A 400 25.91 6.29 7.37
C LEU A 400 25.16 7.25 6.44
N SER A 401 24.36 6.77 5.48
CA SER A 401 23.77 7.59 4.42
C SER A 401 22.75 8.60 4.93
N TRP A 402 22.08 8.29 6.05
CA TRP A 402 21.11 9.18 6.68
C TRP A 402 21.70 10.49 7.21
N ILE A 403 22.99 10.51 7.58
CA ILE A 403 23.64 11.64 8.30
C ILE A 403 23.55 12.93 7.47
N ASP A 404 23.75 12.79 6.17
CA ASP A 404 23.90 13.90 5.25
C ASP A 404 22.55 14.59 4.93
N PRO A 405 21.49 13.87 4.53
CA PRO A 405 20.12 14.38 4.50
C PRO A 405 19.64 14.89 5.87
N PHE A 406 20.03 14.23 6.96
CA PHE A 406 19.65 14.65 8.31
C PHE A 406 20.17 16.05 8.62
N ILE A 407 21.47 16.31 8.47
CA ILE A 407 22.02 17.65 8.74
C ILE A 407 21.42 18.71 7.81
N THR A 408 21.26 18.40 6.52
CA THR A 408 20.73 19.36 5.54
C THR A 408 19.25 19.66 5.74
N SER A 409 18.48 18.74 6.31
CA SER A 409 17.06 18.94 6.61
C SER A 409 16.80 19.86 7.81
N LEU A 410 17.80 20.09 8.67
CA LEU A 410 17.63 20.85 9.90
C LEU A 410 17.57 22.36 9.66
N LYS A 411 16.73 23.04 10.45
CA LYS A 411 16.77 24.51 10.57
C LYS A 411 18.11 24.96 11.17
N ASN A 412 18.60 26.12 10.74
CA ASN A 412 19.91 26.66 11.12
C ASN A 412 20.13 26.75 12.65
N THR A 413 19.06 26.96 13.43
CA THR A 413 19.11 27.01 14.90
C THR A 413 19.46 25.68 15.55
N HIS A 414 19.10 24.55 14.94
CA HIS A 414 19.35 23.21 15.49
C HIS A 414 20.61 22.55 14.95
N GLN A 415 21.15 23.06 13.83
CA GLN A 415 22.34 22.50 13.19
C GLN A 415 23.60 22.48 14.09
N PRO A 416 23.96 23.54 14.86
CA PRO A 416 25.15 23.50 15.73
C PRO A 416 25.16 22.36 16.73
N GLN A 417 24.04 22.15 17.41
CA GLN A 417 23.92 21.14 18.46
C GLN A 417 23.98 19.73 17.86
N ALA A 418 23.22 19.49 16.78
CA ALA A 418 23.26 18.22 16.06
C ALA A 418 24.66 17.93 15.50
N CYS A 419 25.31 18.94 14.91
CA CYS A 419 26.67 18.86 14.38
C CYS A 419 27.67 18.49 15.48
N ARG A 420 27.66 19.22 16.62
CA ARG A 420 28.55 18.92 17.76
C ARG A 420 28.43 17.47 18.21
N PHE A 421 27.21 16.97 18.37
CA PHE A 421 26.99 15.59 18.81
C PHE A 421 27.40 14.56 17.75
N LEU A 422 26.99 14.74 16.49
CA LEU A 422 27.37 13.86 15.37
C LEU A 422 28.88 13.77 15.19
N VAL A 423 29.57 14.91 15.21
CA VAL A 423 31.01 14.99 15.05
C VAL A 423 31.71 14.32 16.22
N HIS A 424 31.25 14.54 17.45
CA HIS A 424 31.78 13.84 18.62
C HIS A 424 31.66 12.32 18.47
N GLN A 425 30.47 11.83 18.10
CA GLN A 425 30.22 10.40 17.88
C GLN A 425 31.13 9.84 16.77
N LEU A 426 31.16 10.50 15.60
CA LEU A 426 31.89 10.01 14.43
C LEU A 426 33.41 10.07 14.60
N LEU A 427 33.94 11.13 15.21
CA LEU A 427 35.38 11.31 15.37
C LEU A 427 35.97 10.50 16.54
N ASN A 428 35.21 10.25 17.62
CA ASN A 428 35.71 9.39 18.70
C ASN A 428 36.05 7.98 18.20
N ARG A 429 35.27 7.46 17.23
CA ARG A 429 35.49 6.14 16.61
C ARG A 429 36.85 6.01 15.91
N LEU A 430 37.48 7.12 15.50
CA LEU A 430 38.85 7.10 14.96
C LEU A 430 39.86 6.61 15.98
N GLN A 431 39.68 7.01 17.23
CA GLN A 431 40.62 6.76 18.33
C GLN A 431 40.46 5.35 18.89
N GLU A 432 39.39 4.65 18.54
CA GLU A 432 39.08 3.34 19.10
C GLU A 432 39.66 2.19 18.26
N PRO A 433 40.51 1.31 18.82
CA PRO A 433 41.19 0.26 18.07
C PRO A 433 40.25 -0.85 17.58
N ARG A 434 39.07 -1.01 18.19
CA ARG A 434 38.10 -2.06 17.86
C ARG A 434 37.42 -1.89 16.49
N PHE A 435 37.43 -0.68 15.91
CA PHE A 435 36.80 -0.44 14.61
C PHE A 435 37.76 -0.72 13.45
N PRO A 436 37.28 -1.37 12.37
CA PRO A 436 38.01 -1.53 11.11
C PRO A 436 38.46 -0.18 10.50
N THR A 437 39.55 -0.20 9.73
CA THR A 437 40.10 1.00 9.08
C THR A 437 39.09 1.64 8.13
N ILE A 438 38.31 0.84 7.39
CA ILE A 438 37.28 1.34 6.48
C ILE A 438 36.21 2.15 7.23
N VAL A 439 35.78 1.65 8.39
CA VAL A 439 34.80 2.33 9.26
C VAL A 439 35.37 3.64 9.78
N LYS A 440 36.61 3.63 10.27
CA LYS A 440 37.29 4.84 10.74
C LYS A 440 37.34 5.90 9.64
N TYR A 441 37.81 5.52 8.45
CA TYR A 441 37.90 6.42 7.30
C TYR A 441 36.54 7.05 6.95
N HIS A 442 35.47 6.24 6.88
CA HIS A 442 34.14 6.75 6.53
C HIS A 442 33.49 7.56 7.64
N CYS A 443 33.61 7.17 8.91
CA CYS A 443 33.15 7.98 10.02
C CYS A 443 33.88 9.34 10.05
N PHE A 444 35.19 9.36 9.82
CA PHE A 444 35.96 10.61 9.73
C PHE A 444 35.45 11.51 8.60
N ARG A 445 35.31 10.94 7.39
CA ARG A 445 34.82 11.68 6.23
C ARG A 445 33.41 12.23 6.46
N SER A 446 32.50 11.43 7.03
CA SER A 446 31.16 11.89 7.38
C SER A 446 31.22 13.01 8.43
N GLY A 447 32.06 12.87 9.46
CA GLY A 447 32.26 13.90 10.49
C GLY A 447 32.75 15.24 9.91
N LEU A 448 33.74 15.20 9.02
CA LEU A 448 34.22 16.40 8.32
C LEU A 448 33.15 17.01 7.40
N THR A 449 32.36 16.18 6.73
CA THR A 449 31.27 16.64 5.85
C THR A 449 30.20 17.36 6.66
N VAL A 450 29.83 16.82 7.83
CA VAL A 450 28.90 17.46 8.76
C VAL A 450 29.43 18.83 9.22
N LEU A 451 30.69 18.90 9.67
CA LEU A 451 31.32 20.18 10.03
C LEU A 451 31.29 21.19 8.89
N TYR A 452 31.72 20.76 7.70
CA TYR A 452 31.78 21.61 6.52
C TYR A 452 30.40 22.17 6.15
N ARG A 453 29.36 21.32 6.14
CA ARG A 453 27.98 21.74 5.82
C ARG A 453 27.42 22.72 6.83
N THR A 454 27.63 22.44 8.13
CA THR A 454 27.18 23.33 9.20
C THR A 454 27.91 24.67 9.15
N LEU A 455 29.21 24.70 8.88
CA LEU A 455 29.93 25.97 8.70
C LEU A 455 29.43 26.75 7.49
N ARG A 456 29.17 26.03 6.39
CA ARG A 456 28.69 26.64 5.14
C ARG A 456 27.29 27.22 5.26
N SER A 457 26.40 26.61 6.03
CA SER A 457 25.06 27.15 6.26
C SER A 457 25.08 28.50 7.00
N PHE A 458 26.12 28.78 7.79
CA PHE A 458 26.35 30.10 8.41
C PHE A 458 26.93 31.14 7.44
N THR A 459 27.69 30.71 6.43
CA THR A 459 28.38 31.63 5.52
C THR A 459 27.56 32.03 4.30
N ASP A 460 26.67 31.15 3.83
CA ASP A 460 25.98 31.26 2.53
C ASP A 460 24.66 32.06 2.58
N ASN A 461 24.07 32.28 3.75
CA ASN A 461 22.87 33.12 3.92
C ASN A 461 23.24 34.51 4.47
N GLU A 462 23.13 35.55 3.64
CA GLU A 462 23.37 36.94 4.08
C GLU A 462 22.43 37.36 5.23
N ASP A 463 21.18 36.89 5.23
CA ASP A 463 20.19 37.17 6.28
C ASP A 463 20.55 36.55 7.66
N THR A 464 21.31 35.46 7.69
CA THR A 464 21.75 34.84 8.96
C THR A 464 23.02 35.47 9.54
N ARG A 465 23.74 36.30 8.78
CA ARG A 465 24.92 37.03 9.29
C ARG A 465 24.57 37.99 10.42
N GLY A 466 23.32 38.48 10.48
CA GLY A 466 22.82 39.35 11.55
C GLY A 466 22.52 38.65 12.89
N SER A 467 22.38 37.32 12.91
CA SER A 467 22.05 36.54 14.12
C SER A 467 23.27 35.87 14.78
N VAL A 468 24.49 36.12 14.28
CA VAL A 468 25.75 35.64 14.88
C VAL A 468 26.22 36.54 16.05
N ALA A 469 25.28 37.19 16.74
CA ALA A 469 25.57 37.87 17.99
C ALA A 469 25.52 36.83 19.13
N THR A 470 26.72 36.49 19.62
CA THR A 470 27.01 35.76 20.88
C THR A 470 26.89 34.23 20.84
N ILE A 471 27.89 33.57 20.24
CA ILE A 471 28.41 32.34 20.85
C ILE A 471 29.13 32.77 22.13
N VAL A 472 28.46 32.64 23.28
CA VAL A 472 29.14 32.72 24.57
C VAL A 472 29.99 31.46 24.69
N LEU A 473 31.29 31.60 24.47
CA LEU A 473 32.27 30.63 24.95
C LEU A 473 32.25 30.72 26.48
N SER A 474 31.47 29.86 27.13
CA SER A 474 31.60 29.65 28.57
C SER A 474 32.86 28.82 28.83
N GLU A 475 33.72 29.33 29.70
CA GLU A 475 34.97 28.72 30.20
C GLU A 475 34.80 27.29 30.73
#